data_AF-A0A1C5LAI1-F1
#
_entry.id   AF-A0A1C5LAI1-F1
#
_cell.length_a   1.000
_cell.length_b   1.000
_cell.length_c   1.000
_cell.angle_alpha   90.00
_cell.angle_beta   90.00
_cell.angle_gamma   90.00
#
_symmetry.space_group_name_H-M   'P 1'
#
loop_
_entity.id
_entity.type
_entity.pdbx_description
1 polymer ?
#
loop_
_entity_poly.entity_id
_entity_poly.type
_entity_poly.pdbx_seq_one_letter_code
_entity_poly.pdbx_strand_id
1 'polypeptide(L)'
;MLFANSKKRHKLLSTNSKSHNPPLFIKIPTKRNSREVSFHYFCSYKQHLMKMKEKLDFSEVPYQYAMCLNQQCPKADTCLRQLAEQSVPEEVEYWSIISPKRLNSIKGDCPYYRSNIKARYAKGFIGILESLPHKQMENVISHLISFFNRRTYYRVRKGERLLSPAEQQQFINILKYCGVSQPLKFDKYIEAYDW
;
A
#
# COMPACT_ATOMS: atom_id res chain seq x y z
N MET A 1 -22.46 -31.79 -66.02
CA MET A 1 -20.99 -31.87 -66.13
C MET A 1 -20.42 -31.95 -64.71
N LEU A 2 -19.61 -32.97 -64.46
CA LEU A 2 -18.79 -33.26 -63.27
C LEU A 2 -17.69 -32.17 -63.11
N PHE A 3 -16.99 -31.85 -62.00
CA PHE A 3 -16.46 -32.51 -60.80
C PHE A 3 -16.20 -31.41 -59.71
N ALA A 4 -16.52 -31.54 -58.41
CA ALA A 4 -15.83 -32.19 -57.27
C ALA A 4 -14.70 -31.38 -56.52
N ASN A 5 -14.94 -31.20 -55.19
CA ASN A 5 -14.02 -31.19 -54.01
C ASN A 5 -12.98 -30.05 -53.82
N SER A 6 -12.62 -29.53 -52.62
CA SER A 6 -12.57 -30.07 -51.25
C SER A 6 -12.46 -28.96 -50.16
N LYS A 7 -12.84 -29.31 -48.92
CA LYS A 7 -12.88 -28.55 -47.64
C LYS A 7 -11.51 -28.11 -47.09
N LYS A 8 -11.49 -27.01 -46.30
CA LYS A 8 -11.09 -27.02 -44.87
C LYS A 8 -11.47 -25.74 -44.11
N ARG A 9 -12.05 -25.94 -42.91
CA ARG A 9 -12.38 -24.95 -41.86
C ARG A 9 -11.12 -24.51 -41.08
N HIS A 10 -11.25 -23.37 -40.40
CA HIS A 10 -10.71 -22.95 -39.08
C HIS A 10 -10.04 -21.57 -39.17
N LYS A 11 -10.07 -20.66 -38.19
CA LYS A 11 -10.93 -20.31 -37.05
C LYS A 11 -10.40 -18.91 -36.65
N LEU A 12 -11.29 -18.03 -36.21
CA LEU A 12 -11.01 -16.68 -35.67
C LEU A 12 -9.76 -16.63 -34.77
N LEU A 13 -9.05 -15.50 -34.78
CA LEU A 13 -8.93 -14.61 -33.62
C LEU A 13 -8.03 -13.40 -33.91
N SER A 14 -8.62 -12.24 -33.64
CA SER A 14 -8.02 -10.91 -33.61
C SER A 14 -6.88 -10.83 -32.58
N THR A 15 -5.81 -10.16 -32.99
CA THR A 15 -4.57 -9.90 -32.26
C THR A 15 -4.79 -8.87 -31.15
N ASN A 16 -4.54 -9.28 -29.91
CA ASN A 16 -4.38 -8.38 -28.77
C ASN A 16 -2.88 -8.34 -28.41
N SER A 17 -2.24 -7.20 -28.62
CA SER A 17 -0.82 -6.94 -28.34
C SER A 17 -0.56 -6.91 -26.84
N LYS A 18 0.05 -7.98 -26.30
CA LYS A 18 0.71 -7.98 -24.99
C LYS A 18 2.20 -7.70 -25.18
N SER A 19 2.71 -6.69 -24.47
CA SER A 19 4.13 -6.36 -24.42
C SER A 19 4.92 -7.49 -23.75
N HIS A 20 6.06 -7.80 -24.36
CA HIS A 20 7.01 -8.83 -23.97
C HIS A 20 7.89 -8.38 -22.80
N ASN A 21 8.14 -9.30 -21.86
CA ASN A 21 9.41 -9.37 -21.14
C ASN A 21 10.07 -10.72 -21.51
N PRO A 22 11.39 -10.76 -21.78
CA PRO A 22 12.07 -11.95 -22.31
C PRO A 22 12.33 -13.00 -21.21
N PRO A 23 12.47 -14.29 -21.57
CA PRO A 23 12.73 -15.35 -20.61
C PRO A 23 14.18 -15.32 -20.14
N LEU A 24 14.39 -15.33 -18.82
CA LEU A 24 15.68 -15.59 -18.20
C LEU A 24 16.10 -17.04 -18.51
N PHE A 25 17.13 -17.18 -19.35
CA PHE A 25 17.79 -18.45 -19.64
C PHE A 25 18.51 -18.94 -18.38
N ILE A 26 17.95 -19.94 -17.70
CA ILE A 26 18.60 -20.65 -16.60
C ILE A 26 19.43 -21.78 -17.21
N LYS A 27 20.77 -21.63 -17.19
CA LYS A 27 21.68 -22.76 -17.48
C LYS A 27 21.62 -23.75 -16.32
N ILE A 28 21.06 -24.93 -16.57
CA ILE A 28 21.09 -26.07 -15.65
C ILE A 28 22.45 -26.78 -15.82
N PRO A 29 23.30 -26.93 -14.79
CA PRO A 29 24.47 -27.77 -14.88
C PRO A 29 24.08 -29.25 -14.74
N THR A 30 24.59 -30.05 -15.66
CA THR A 30 24.42 -31.50 -15.72
C THR A 30 25.32 -32.22 -14.70
N LYS A 31 24.66 -32.89 -13.74
CA LYS A 31 25.16 -33.98 -12.86
C LYS A 31 26.49 -33.77 -12.10
N ARG A 32 26.38 -33.42 -10.80
CA ARG A 32 27.02 -34.17 -9.69
C ARG A 32 26.41 -33.76 -8.32
N ASN A 33 26.01 -34.77 -7.55
CA ASN A 33 25.51 -34.78 -6.16
C ASN A 33 24.27 -33.91 -5.80
N SER A 34 23.10 -34.54 -5.79
CA SER A 34 21.78 -33.91 -5.64
C SER A 34 21.35 -33.51 -4.22
N ARG A 35 22.12 -33.85 -3.17
CA ARG A 35 21.75 -33.54 -1.77
C ARG A 35 22.33 -32.24 -1.22
N GLU A 36 23.49 -31.79 -1.68
CA GLU A 36 24.15 -30.57 -1.16
C GLU A 36 23.67 -29.29 -1.85
N VAL A 37 23.36 -29.36 -3.16
CA VAL A 37 22.91 -28.20 -3.95
C VAL A 37 21.53 -27.70 -3.51
N SER A 38 20.66 -28.61 -3.04
CA SER A 38 19.34 -28.26 -2.50
C SER A 38 19.44 -27.51 -1.16
N PHE A 39 20.43 -27.84 -0.33
CA PHE A 39 20.56 -27.26 1.01
C PHE A 39 21.05 -25.81 0.97
N HIS A 40 22.01 -25.48 0.10
CA HIS A 40 22.52 -24.11 -0.05
C HIS A 40 21.51 -23.15 -0.72
N TYR A 41 20.75 -23.64 -1.72
CA TYR A 41 19.69 -22.84 -2.36
C TYR A 41 18.53 -22.55 -1.40
N PHE A 42 18.14 -23.54 -0.58
CA PHE A 42 17.10 -23.38 0.44
C PHE A 42 17.57 -22.46 1.58
N CYS A 43 18.84 -22.52 1.97
CA CYS A 43 19.44 -21.65 2.98
C CYS A 43 19.49 -20.19 2.50
N SER A 44 19.94 -19.93 1.27
CA SER A 44 19.96 -18.58 0.67
C SER A 44 18.56 -17.98 0.52
N TYR A 45 17.55 -18.78 0.13
CA TYR A 45 16.16 -18.31 0.02
C TYR A 45 15.52 -18.06 1.39
N LYS A 46 15.83 -18.86 2.41
CA LYS A 46 15.41 -18.63 3.80
C LYS A 46 16.10 -17.40 4.39
N GLN A 47 17.36 -17.15 4.04
CA GLN A 47 18.13 -15.96 4.44
C GLN A 47 17.67 -14.69 3.70
N HIS A 48 17.08 -14.83 2.50
CA HIS A 48 16.42 -13.74 1.76
C HIS A 48 14.94 -13.53 2.15
N LEU A 49 14.22 -14.55 2.65
CA LEU A 49 12.89 -14.43 3.27
C LEU A 49 12.99 -13.95 4.74
N MET A 50 14.14 -14.14 5.37
CA MET A 50 14.61 -13.39 6.53
C MET A 50 15.14 -12.00 6.15
N LYS A 51 14.84 -11.47 4.94
CA LYS A 51 14.91 -10.02 4.70
C LYS A 51 13.94 -9.38 5.66
N MET A 52 14.49 -8.96 6.79
CA MET A 52 13.98 -8.00 7.74
C MET A 52 12.45 -7.95 7.77
N LYS A 53 11.83 -8.74 8.64
CA LYS A 53 10.69 -8.20 9.39
C LYS A 53 11.23 -6.92 10.00
N GLU A 54 11.03 -5.79 9.32
CA GLU A 54 11.40 -4.48 9.80
C GLU A 54 10.74 -4.39 11.18
N LYS A 55 11.55 -4.49 12.23
CA LYS A 55 11.03 -4.51 13.59
C LYS A 55 10.37 -3.17 13.78
N LEU A 56 9.08 -3.18 14.08
CA LEU A 56 8.34 -1.97 14.37
C LEU A 56 9.06 -1.23 15.51
N ASP A 57 9.45 0.01 15.26
CA ASP A 57 9.95 0.87 16.32
C ASP A 57 8.75 1.35 17.14
N PHE A 58 8.78 1.09 18.45
CA PHE A 58 7.72 1.50 19.37
C PHE A 58 7.55 3.02 19.39
N SER A 59 8.60 3.79 19.10
CA SER A 59 8.55 5.26 19.02
C SER A 59 7.59 5.77 17.93
N GLU A 60 7.30 4.96 16.91
CA GLU A 60 6.35 5.27 15.85
C GLU A 60 4.88 4.97 16.24
N VAL A 61 4.66 4.17 17.29
CA VAL A 61 3.31 3.77 17.73
C VAL A 61 2.59 4.98 18.33
N PRO A 62 1.37 5.32 17.86
CA PRO A 62 0.64 6.46 18.39
C PRO A 62 0.31 6.30 19.88
N TYR A 63 0.28 7.45 20.56
CA TYR A 63 -0.13 7.51 21.97
C TYR A 63 -1.52 6.86 22.16
N GLN A 64 -1.64 5.98 23.15
CA GLN A 64 -2.85 5.22 23.48
C GLN A 64 -3.41 4.37 22.31
N TYR A 65 -2.56 3.96 21.37
CA TYR A 65 -2.96 3.00 20.34
C TYR A 65 -3.39 1.67 20.97
N ALA A 66 -4.62 1.21 20.67
CA ALA A 66 -5.14 -0.02 21.22
C ALA A 66 -4.48 -1.26 20.58
N MET A 67 -3.66 -1.96 21.35
CA MET A 67 -2.93 -3.15 20.94
C MET A 67 -3.77 -4.42 21.03
N CYS A 68 -3.29 -5.49 20.42
CA CYS A 68 -3.93 -6.81 20.44
C CYS A 68 -3.02 -7.80 21.16
N LEU A 69 -3.59 -8.60 22.07
CA LEU A 69 -2.86 -9.65 22.81
C LEU A 69 -3.00 -11.05 22.16
N ASN A 70 -3.79 -11.16 21.08
CA ASN A 70 -4.05 -12.46 20.44
C ASN A 70 -2.89 -12.90 19.54
N GLN A 71 -1.87 -13.49 20.14
CA GLN A 71 -0.70 -14.03 19.43
C GLN A 71 -1.02 -15.21 18.51
N GLN A 72 -2.14 -15.91 18.73
CA GLN A 72 -2.59 -17.04 17.90
C GLN A 72 -3.36 -16.58 16.65
N CYS A 73 -3.52 -15.27 16.43
CA CYS A 73 -4.19 -14.74 15.26
C CYS A 73 -3.41 -15.09 13.97
N PRO A 74 -4.07 -15.62 12.92
CA PRO A 74 -3.39 -15.95 11.66
C PRO A 74 -2.85 -14.71 10.92
N LYS A 75 -3.34 -13.50 11.25
CA LYS A 75 -2.85 -12.23 10.71
C LYS A 75 -1.88 -11.51 11.67
N ALA A 76 -1.40 -12.16 12.73
CA ALA A 76 -0.57 -11.54 13.78
C ALA A 76 0.72 -10.92 13.24
N ASP A 77 1.35 -11.56 12.25
CA ASP A 77 2.60 -11.13 11.65
C ASP A 77 2.50 -9.89 10.74
N THR A 78 1.29 -9.57 10.30
CA THR A 78 0.96 -8.48 9.37
C THR A 78 0.05 -7.43 9.99
N CYS A 79 -0.41 -7.65 11.24
CA CYS A 79 -1.29 -6.74 11.96
C CYS A 79 -0.50 -5.77 12.83
N LEU A 80 -0.60 -4.47 12.56
CA LEU A 80 0.06 -3.42 13.35
C LEU A 80 -0.24 -3.49 14.84
N ARG A 81 -1.45 -3.92 15.23
CA ARG A 81 -1.84 -4.02 16.64
C ARG A 81 -1.08 -5.11 17.41
N GLN A 82 -0.72 -6.19 16.73
CA GLN A 82 0.07 -7.26 17.33
C GLN A 82 1.56 -6.95 17.26
N LEU A 83 2.01 -6.37 16.15
CA LEU A 83 3.40 -5.91 16.02
C LEU A 83 3.73 -4.81 17.04
N ALA A 84 2.78 -3.90 17.31
CA ALA A 84 2.93 -2.87 18.34
C ALA A 84 3.11 -3.48 19.73
N GLU A 85 2.30 -4.48 20.08
CA GLU A 85 2.43 -5.22 21.34
C GLU A 85 3.80 -5.90 21.47
N GLN A 86 4.27 -6.56 20.40
CA GLN A 86 5.59 -7.22 20.38
C GLN A 86 6.77 -6.24 20.44
N SER A 87 6.54 -4.97 20.15
CA SER A 87 7.56 -3.92 20.19
C SER A 87 7.59 -3.15 21.51
N VAL A 88 6.63 -3.38 22.42
CA VAL A 88 6.58 -2.70 23.73
C VAL A 88 7.87 -2.99 24.51
N PRO A 89 8.60 -1.95 24.94
CA PRO A 89 9.80 -2.12 25.74
C PRO A 89 9.45 -2.30 27.23
N GLU A 90 10.38 -2.83 28.03
CA GLU A 90 10.14 -3.20 29.43
C GLU A 90 9.77 -2.00 30.33
N GLU A 91 10.17 -0.78 29.95
CA GLU A 91 9.90 0.45 30.70
C GLU A 91 8.45 0.91 30.58
N VAL A 92 7.66 0.36 29.64
CA VAL A 92 6.25 0.73 29.47
C VAL A 92 5.40 -0.12 30.43
N GLU A 93 5.00 0.47 31.54
CA GLU A 93 4.20 -0.21 32.58
C GLU A 93 2.75 -0.47 32.15
N TYR A 94 2.17 0.44 31.36
CA TYR A 94 0.76 0.41 31.00
C TYR A 94 0.54 0.77 29.53
N TRP A 95 -0.29 -0.01 28.84
CA TRP A 95 -0.73 0.27 27.48
C TRP A 95 -2.21 -0.04 27.28
N SER A 96 -2.79 0.52 26.22
CA SER A 96 -4.19 0.28 25.85
C SER A 96 -4.32 -1.02 25.06
N ILE A 97 -5.30 -1.85 25.41
CA ILE A 97 -5.60 -3.09 24.70
C ILE A 97 -7.04 -3.10 24.18
N ILE A 98 -7.26 -3.79 23.06
CA ILE A 98 -8.60 -4.16 22.65
C ILE A 98 -9.11 -5.23 23.62
N SER A 99 -10.34 -5.04 24.13
CA SER A 99 -10.98 -5.98 25.03
C SER A 99 -10.93 -7.43 24.49
N PRO A 100 -10.33 -8.38 25.23
CA PRO A 100 -10.29 -9.78 24.82
C PRO A 100 -11.69 -10.39 24.64
N LYS A 101 -12.65 -9.99 25.48
CA LYS A 101 -14.06 -10.41 25.35
C LYS A 101 -14.64 -9.99 24.00
N ARG A 102 -14.31 -8.78 23.54
CA ARG A 102 -14.74 -8.29 22.22
C ARG A 102 -14.08 -9.07 21.09
N LEU A 103 -12.77 -9.33 21.19
CA LEU A 103 -12.04 -10.13 20.20
C LEU A 103 -12.65 -11.52 20.02
N ASN A 104 -13.01 -12.20 21.11
CA ASN A 104 -13.62 -13.53 21.07
C ASN A 104 -15.03 -13.56 20.47
N SER A 105 -15.73 -12.43 20.46
CA SER A 105 -17.08 -12.31 19.88
C SER A 105 -17.09 -12.03 18.37
N ILE A 106 -15.95 -11.65 17.79
CA ILE A 106 -15.84 -11.38 16.35
C ILE A 106 -15.91 -12.70 15.59
N LYS A 107 -16.81 -12.73 14.59
CA LYS A 107 -16.92 -13.82 13.62
C LYS A 107 -16.53 -13.28 12.25
N GLY A 108 -15.68 -14.02 11.53
CA GLY A 108 -15.21 -13.60 10.20
C GLY A 108 -14.04 -12.62 10.27
N ASP A 109 -14.05 -11.61 9.38
CA ASP A 109 -12.96 -10.64 9.28
C ASP A 109 -12.88 -9.71 10.49
N CYS A 110 -11.65 -9.50 10.97
CA CYS A 110 -11.38 -8.65 12.11
C CYS A 110 -11.53 -7.15 11.74
N PRO A 111 -12.48 -6.41 12.34
CA PRO A 111 -12.67 -4.97 12.06
C PRO A 111 -11.50 -4.10 12.55
N TYR A 112 -10.70 -4.64 13.47
CA TYR A 112 -9.54 -3.96 14.04
C TYR A 112 -8.25 -4.21 13.27
N TYR A 113 -8.26 -5.10 12.27
CA TYR A 113 -7.07 -5.39 11.49
C TYR A 113 -6.52 -4.13 10.81
N ARG A 114 -5.20 -3.95 10.89
CA ARG A 114 -4.45 -2.86 10.26
C ARG A 114 -3.16 -3.45 9.70
N SER A 115 -2.94 -3.26 8.40
CA SER A 115 -1.81 -3.87 7.71
C SER A 115 -0.51 -3.16 8.08
N ASN A 116 0.57 -3.92 8.23
CA ASN A 116 1.94 -3.41 8.37
C ASN A 116 2.56 -2.94 7.05
N ILE A 117 1.77 -2.76 5.99
CA ILE A 117 2.26 -2.17 4.75
C ILE A 117 2.18 -0.65 4.90
N LYS A 118 3.34 0.02 4.83
CA LYS A 118 3.40 1.49 4.84
C LYS A 118 2.64 2.04 3.63
N ALA A 119 1.78 3.01 3.88
CA ALA A 119 1.10 3.76 2.84
C ALA A 119 1.90 5.02 2.48
N ARG A 120 1.78 5.45 1.24
CA ARG A 120 2.42 6.67 0.74
C ARG A 120 1.52 7.88 0.99
N TYR A 121 1.84 8.67 1.99
CA TYR A 121 1.17 9.92 2.31
C TYR A 121 1.79 11.10 1.58
N ALA A 122 0.98 12.10 1.25
CA ALA A 122 1.45 13.37 0.70
C ALA A 122 1.55 14.44 1.79
N LYS A 123 2.56 15.30 1.68
CA LYS A 123 2.83 16.41 2.60
C LYS A 123 2.96 17.71 1.80
N GLY A 124 1.98 18.59 1.95
CA GLY A 124 1.94 19.89 1.26
C GLY A 124 1.51 19.79 -0.21
N PHE A 125 0.91 20.87 -0.69
CA PHE A 125 0.55 21.06 -2.10
C PHE A 125 0.62 22.54 -2.52
N ILE A 126 1.47 23.34 -1.88
CA ILE A 126 1.62 24.76 -2.23
C ILE A 126 2.11 24.89 -3.68
N GLY A 127 3.07 24.06 -4.09
CA GLY A 127 3.60 24.10 -5.46
C GLY A 127 2.54 23.76 -6.51
N ILE A 128 1.56 22.92 -6.16
CA ILE A 128 0.40 22.67 -7.04
C ILE A 128 -0.39 23.95 -7.25
N LEU A 129 -0.75 24.68 -6.18
CA LEU A 129 -1.55 25.90 -6.29
C LEU A 129 -0.82 27.01 -7.04
N GLU A 130 0.48 27.18 -6.80
CA GLU A 130 1.32 28.19 -7.46
C GLU A 130 1.46 27.95 -8.98
N SER A 131 1.28 26.71 -9.43
CA SER A 131 1.31 26.36 -10.85
C SER A 131 0.01 26.69 -11.60
N LEU A 132 -1.08 27.04 -10.89
CA LEU A 132 -2.40 27.26 -11.49
C LEU A 132 -2.64 28.73 -11.85
N PRO A 133 -3.36 29.02 -12.96
CA PRO A 133 -3.90 30.35 -13.21
C PRO A 133 -4.80 30.83 -12.07
N HIS A 134 -4.71 32.11 -11.70
CA HIS A 134 -5.36 32.67 -10.51
C HIS A 134 -6.85 32.29 -10.36
N LYS A 135 -7.65 32.49 -11.41
CA LYS A 135 -9.10 32.18 -11.38
C LYS A 135 -9.37 30.68 -11.16
N GLN A 136 -8.54 29.82 -11.72
CA GLN A 136 -8.65 28.37 -11.55
C GLN A 136 -8.23 27.95 -10.14
N MET A 137 -7.15 28.56 -9.63
CA MET A 137 -6.69 28.37 -8.25
C MET A 137 -7.78 28.73 -7.24
N GLU A 138 -8.44 29.89 -7.38
CA GLU A 138 -9.53 30.30 -6.48
C GLU A 138 -10.68 29.29 -6.46
N ASN A 139 -11.06 28.77 -7.63
CA ASN A 139 -12.10 27.74 -7.73
C ASN A 139 -11.68 26.45 -7.01
N VAL A 140 -10.46 25.96 -7.27
CA VAL A 140 -9.89 24.78 -6.60
C VAL A 140 -9.88 24.97 -5.08
N ILE A 141 -9.42 26.13 -4.60
CA ILE A 141 -9.36 26.44 -3.16
C ILE A 141 -10.76 26.36 -2.52
N SER A 142 -11.79 26.90 -3.19
CA SER A 142 -13.17 26.84 -2.72
C SER A 142 -13.64 25.39 -2.51
N HIS A 143 -13.42 24.53 -3.50
CA HIS A 143 -13.79 23.10 -3.41
C HIS A 143 -12.97 22.35 -2.35
N LEU A 144 -11.68 22.63 -2.22
CA LEU A 144 -10.83 22.02 -1.20
C LEU A 144 -11.23 22.44 0.22
N ILE A 145 -11.60 23.70 0.42
CA ILE A 145 -12.11 24.17 1.72
C ILE A 145 -13.45 23.50 2.04
N SER A 146 -14.33 23.32 1.05
CA SER A 146 -15.58 22.59 1.25
C SER A 146 -15.34 21.12 1.64
N PHE A 147 -14.40 20.44 0.98
CA PHE A 147 -14.07 19.04 1.27
C PHE A 147 -13.38 18.86 2.63
N PHE A 148 -12.36 19.66 2.93
CA PHE A 148 -11.55 19.48 4.13
C PHE A 148 -12.04 20.23 5.36
N ASN A 149 -12.90 21.23 5.21
CA ASN A 149 -13.08 22.38 6.10
C ASN A 149 -11.88 23.36 6.09
N ARG A 150 -12.15 24.62 6.47
CA ARG A 150 -11.17 25.72 6.41
C ARG A 150 -9.92 25.46 7.25
N ARG A 151 -10.08 24.93 8.47
CA ARG A 151 -8.94 24.69 9.38
C ARG A 151 -8.03 23.59 8.83
N THR A 152 -8.61 22.45 8.46
CA THR A 152 -7.86 21.32 7.92
C THR A 152 -7.15 21.71 6.63
N TYR A 153 -7.84 22.43 5.74
CA TYR A 153 -7.29 22.91 4.47
C TYR A 153 -5.93 23.61 4.65
N TYR A 154 -5.82 24.58 5.55
CA TYR A 154 -4.55 25.30 5.75
C TYR A 154 -3.45 24.42 6.32
N ARG A 155 -3.79 23.46 7.19
CA ARG A 155 -2.85 22.49 7.77
C ARG A 155 -2.33 21.51 6.71
N VAL A 156 -3.20 20.97 5.86
CA VAL A 156 -2.78 20.07 4.77
C VAL A 156 -2.01 20.81 3.68
N ARG A 157 -2.41 22.05 3.36
CA ARG A 157 -1.72 22.91 2.38
C ARG A 157 -0.27 23.13 2.74
N LYS A 158 0.01 23.51 4.00
CA LYS A 158 1.39 23.70 4.51
C LYS A 158 2.13 22.39 4.80
N GLY A 159 1.44 21.25 4.75
CA GLY A 159 2.01 19.94 5.10
C GLY A 159 2.14 19.68 6.61
N GLU A 160 1.47 20.44 7.48
CA GLU A 160 1.37 20.14 8.91
C GLU A 160 0.58 18.85 9.17
N ARG A 161 -0.40 18.55 8.30
CA ARG A 161 -1.15 17.30 8.26
C ARG A 161 -0.87 16.57 6.96
N LEU A 162 -0.62 15.27 7.06
CA LEU A 162 -0.45 14.38 5.92
C LEU A 162 -1.79 14.04 5.27
N LEU A 163 -1.77 13.87 3.96
CA LEU A 163 -2.91 13.41 3.16
C LEU A 163 -2.81 11.90 2.96
N SER A 164 -3.82 11.17 3.41
CA SER A 164 -3.98 9.74 3.13
C SER A 164 -4.12 9.46 1.63
N PRO A 165 -3.83 8.23 1.16
CA PRO A 165 -4.04 7.87 -0.24
C PRO A 165 -5.47 8.14 -0.74
N ALA A 166 -6.47 7.92 0.11
CA ALA A 166 -7.87 8.22 -0.21
C ALA A 166 -8.12 9.73 -0.37
N GLU A 167 -7.61 10.55 0.56
CA GLU A 167 -7.69 12.02 0.46
C GLU A 167 -6.92 12.55 -0.75
N GLN A 168 -5.76 11.98 -1.08
CA GLN A 168 -5.01 12.33 -2.30
C GLN A 168 -5.84 12.08 -3.56
N GLN A 169 -6.55 10.95 -3.62
CA GLN A 169 -7.42 10.64 -4.75
C GLN A 169 -8.58 11.65 -4.87
N GLN A 170 -9.21 12.02 -3.75
CA GLN A 170 -10.27 13.04 -3.75
C GLN A 170 -9.74 14.41 -4.15
N PHE A 171 -8.56 14.79 -3.67
CA PHE A 171 -7.87 16.02 -4.07
C PHE A 171 -7.64 16.05 -5.60
N ILE A 172 -7.13 14.96 -6.17
CA ILE A 172 -6.92 14.84 -7.62
C ILE A 172 -8.26 14.93 -8.39
N ASN A 173 -9.33 14.33 -7.87
CA ASN A 173 -10.65 14.42 -8.49
C ASN A 173 -11.19 15.85 -8.50
N ILE A 174 -10.97 16.62 -7.42
CA ILE A 174 -11.34 18.05 -7.35
C ILE A 174 -10.55 18.85 -8.38
N LEU A 175 -9.24 18.63 -8.51
CA LEU A 175 -8.42 19.28 -9.52
C LEU A 175 -8.94 19.03 -10.94
N LYS A 176 -9.26 17.77 -11.25
CA LYS A 176 -9.84 17.38 -12.55
C LYS A 176 -11.19 18.05 -12.79
N TYR A 177 -12.04 18.10 -11.76
CA TYR A 177 -13.33 18.79 -11.83
C TYR A 177 -13.17 20.29 -12.16
N CYS A 178 -12.13 20.94 -11.62
CA CYS A 178 -11.79 22.32 -11.92
C CYS A 178 -11.02 22.51 -13.25
N GLY A 179 -10.87 21.46 -14.08
CA GLY A 179 -10.24 21.54 -15.39
C GLY A 179 -8.71 21.50 -15.38
N VAL A 180 -8.08 21.10 -14.27
CA VAL A 180 -6.62 20.99 -14.17
C VAL A 180 -6.17 19.70 -14.86
N SER A 181 -5.45 19.85 -15.98
CA SER A 181 -5.04 18.72 -16.84
C SER A 181 -3.52 18.66 -16.94
N GLN A 182 -2.83 18.10 -15.94
CA GLN A 182 -1.42 17.68 -15.96
C GLN A 182 -1.12 16.75 -14.77
N PRO A 183 -0.05 15.92 -14.84
CA PRO A 183 0.40 15.16 -13.69
C PRO A 183 0.98 16.11 -12.63
N LEU A 184 0.17 16.44 -11.63
CA LEU A 184 0.60 17.23 -10.48
C LEU A 184 1.20 16.31 -9.41
N LYS A 185 2.36 16.72 -8.89
CA LYS A 185 3.02 16.06 -7.76
C LYS A 185 2.79 16.92 -6.52
N PHE A 186 2.47 16.26 -5.40
CA PHE A 186 2.49 16.91 -4.09
C PHE A 186 3.92 17.33 -3.74
N ASP A 187 4.06 18.29 -2.82
CA ASP A 187 5.35 18.91 -2.52
C ASP A 187 6.35 17.88 -1.96
N LYS A 188 5.87 16.95 -1.12
CA LYS A 188 6.64 15.84 -0.58
C LYS A 188 5.77 14.59 -0.39
N TYR A 189 6.40 13.43 -0.38
CA TYR A 189 5.79 12.17 0.01
C TYR A 189 6.53 11.55 1.20
N ILE A 190 5.78 10.87 2.07
CA ILE A 190 6.27 10.16 3.24
C ILE A 190 5.62 8.79 3.27
N GLU A 191 6.41 7.76 3.53
CA GLU A 191 5.91 6.41 3.79
C GLU A 191 5.70 6.26 5.29
N ALA A 192 4.48 5.91 5.70
CA ALA A 192 4.12 5.75 7.10
C ALA A 192 3.07 4.65 7.26
N TYR A 193 2.96 4.10 8.46
CA TYR A 193 1.90 3.14 8.79
C TYR A 193 0.54 3.83 8.89
N ASP A 194 -0.50 3.10 8.46
CA ASP A 194 -1.89 3.50 8.65
C ASP A 194 -2.41 2.90 9.97
N TRP A 195 -2.19 3.63 11.07
CA TRP A 195 -2.49 3.20 12.43
C TRP A 195 -4.00 3.05 12.70
#